data_AF-A0A920HQA0-F1
#
_entry.id   AF-A0A920HQA0-F1
#
_cell.length_a   1.000
_cell.length_b   1.000
_cell.length_c   1.000
_cell.angle_alpha   90.00
_cell.angle_beta   90.00
_cell.angle_gamma   90.00
#
_symmetry.space_group_name_H-M   'P 1'
#
loop_
_entity.id
_entity.type
_entity.pdbx_description
1 polymer ?
#
loop_
_entity_poly.entity_id
_entity_poly.type
_entity_poly.pdbx_seq_one_letter_code
_entity_poly.pdbx_strand_id
1 'polypeptide(L)'
;MMKKKLERLVYFSTDEVFGPAPKGIDYKENDRYNSTNPYSATKAGGEELAVAYENTYSLPVYITHTMNVFGERQHPEKFIPMCIKKKEMVKL
;
A
#
# COMPACT_ATOMS: atom_id res chain seq x y z
N MET A 1 5.37 2.05 -36.98
CA MET A 1 4.70 1.52 -35.76
C MET A 1 5.07 2.44 -34.60
N MET A 2 4.21 3.39 -34.23
CA MET A 2 4.48 4.29 -33.10
C MET A 2 4.50 3.46 -31.82
N LYS A 3 5.65 3.41 -31.12
CA LYS A 3 5.73 2.81 -29.78
C LYS A 3 4.78 3.60 -28.87
N LYS A 4 3.73 2.95 -28.35
CA LYS A 4 2.87 3.56 -27.32
C LYS A 4 3.77 3.93 -26.13
N LYS A 5 3.82 5.22 -25.80
CA LYS A 5 4.48 5.71 -24.59
C LYS A 5 3.61 5.31 -23.39
N LEU A 6 4.23 4.86 -22.30
CA LEU A 6 3.49 4.59 -21.07
C LEU A 6 2.88 5.90 -20.57
N GLU A 7 1.57 5.93 -20.36
CA GLU A 7 0.84 7.13 -19.93
C GLU A 7 0.84 7.32 -18.42
N ARG A 8 0.78 6.21 -17.66
CA ARG A 8 0.71 6.22 -16.21
C ARG A 8 1.21 4.90 -15.64
N LEU A 9 2.01 4.98 -14.59
CA LEU A 9 2.34 3.86 -13.71
C LEU A 9 1.81 4.17 -12.31
N VAL A 10 0.95 3.31 -11.77
CA VAL A 10 0.42 3.48 -10.40
C VAL A 10 1.05 2.42 -9.51
N TYR A 11 1.79 2.86 -8.50
CA TYR A 11 2.38 2.01 -7.48
C TYR A 11 1.48 1.98 -6.25
N PHE A 12 0.83 0.84 -6.02
CA PHE A 12 -0.04 0.62 -4.86
C PHE A 12 0.79 0.22 -3.63
N SER A 13 0.87 1.14 -2.68
CA SER A 13 1.53 0.96 -1.41
C SER A 13 0.56 0.97 -0.22
N THR A 14 1.10 1.08 0.98
CA THR A 14 0.42 0.96 2.26
C THR A 14 0.88 2.05 3.20
N ASP A 15 -0.01 2.51 4.07
CA ASP A 15 0.31 3.36 5.22
C ASP A 15 1.40 2.77 6.15
N GLU A 16 1.60 1.45 6.16
CA GLU A 16 2.65 0.80 6.96
C GLU A 16 4.06 1.31 6.66
N VAL A 17 4.31 1.93 5.50
CA VAL A 17 5.62 2.52 5.18
C VAL A 17 5.99 3.67 6.12
N PHE A 18 5.01 4.37 6.67
CA PHE A 18 5.18 5.45 7.65
C PHE A 18 5.30 4.95 9.09
N GLY A 19 5.04 3.66 9.33
CA GLY A 19 5.00 3.09 10.67
C GLY A 19 3.78 3.54 11.48
N PRO A 20 3.73 3.23 12.78
CA PRO A 20 2.60 3.57 13.63
C PRO A 20 2.56 5.07 13.95
N ALA A 21 1.42 5.71 13.67
CA ALA A 21 1.22 7.12 13.96
C ALA A 21 1.17 7.39 15.48
N PRO A 22 1.90 8.41 15.99
CA PRO A 22 1.75 8.86 17.36
C PRO A 22 0.32 9.36 17.64
N LYS A 23 -0.10 9.31 18.90
CA LYS A 23 -1.45 9.74 19.29
C LYS A 23 -1.73 11.19 18.88
N GLY A 24 -2.78 11.38 18.09
CA GLY A 24 -3.22 12.72 17.64
C GLY A 24 -2.43 13.27 16.46
N ILE A 25 -1.59 12.45 15.81
CA ILE A 25 -0.87 12.80 14.60
C ILE A 25 -1.39 11.93 13.47
N ASP A 26 -1.73 12.55 12.34
CA ASP A 26 -2.06 11.86 11.10
C ASP A 26 -0.93 12.07 10.10
N TYR A 27 -0.53 11.01 9.40
CA TYR A 27 0.49 11.09 8.37
C TYR A 27 -0.03 11.76 7.10
N LYS A 28 0.84 12.53 6.46
CA LYS A 28 0.67 13.07 5.12
C LYS A 28 1.37 12.17 4.10
N GLU A 29 0.97 12.29 2.84
CA GLU A 29 1.51 11.50 1.73
C GLU A 29 3.03 11.65 1.51
N ASN A 30 3.63 12.71 2.04
CA ASN A 30 5.05 13.01 1.91
C ASN A 30 5.79 12.96 3.26
N ASP A 31 5.18 12.38 4.30
CA ASP A 31 5.89 12.15 5.55
C ASP A 31 6.98 11.09 5.38
N ARG A 32 7.97 11.13 6.27
CA ARG A 32 9.15 10.27 6.15
C ARG A 32 8.80 8.83 6.47
N TYR A 33 9.34 7.89 5.69
CA TYR A 33 9.22 6.47 6.00
C TYR A 33 9.80 6.14 7.38
N ASN A 34 9.10 5.26 8.08
CA ASN A 34 9.52 4.67 9.35
C ASN A 34 9.03 3.22 9.42
N SER A 35 9.34 2.47 8.36
CA SER A 35 8.95 1.07 8.19
C SER A 35 9.50 0.22 9.34
N THR A 36 8.63 -0.52 10.03
CA THR A 36 9.00 -1.28 11.24
C THR A 36 9.16 -2.78 11.00
N ASN A 37 8.86 -3.26 9.78
CA ASN A 37 8.91 -4.67 9.44
C ASN A 37 9.45 -4.89 8.01
N PRO A 38 9.92 -6.11 7.66
CA PRO A 38 10.46 -6.37 6.33
C PRO A 38 9.48 -6.12 5.18
N TYR A 39 8.18 -6.37 5.38
CA TYR A 39 7.15 -6.15 4.37
C TYR A 39 7.02 -4.65 4.02
N SER A 40 6.80 -3.80 5.02
CA SER A 40 6.74 -2.34 4.88
C SER A 40 8.04 -1.76 4.32
N ALA A 41 9.20 -2.27 4.74
CA ALA A 41 10.48 -1.84 4.19
C ALA A 41 10.63 -2.15 2.69
N THR A 42 10.13 -3.31 2.22
CA THR A 42 10.14 -3.63 0.78
C THR A 42 9.20 -2.74 -0.03
N LYS A 43 8.08 -2.30 0.57
CA LYS A 43 7.15 -1.36 -0.06
C LYS A 43 7.77 0.02 -0.21
N ALA A 44 8.34 0.57 0.87
CA ALA A 44 9.07 1.84 0.85
C ALA A 44 10.24 1.81 -0.16
N GLY A 45 11.01 0.71 -0.19
CA GLY A 45 12.08 0.54 -1.19
C GLY A 45 11.56 0.52 -2.64
N GLY A 46 10.38 -0.05 -2.87
CA GLY A 46 9.73 -0.02 -4.18
C GLY A 46 9.25 1.38 -4.59
N GLU A 47 8.77 2.18 -3.64
CA GLU A 47 8.42 3.60 -3.86
C GLU A 47 9.64 4.42 -4.27
N GLU A 48 10.74 4.30 -3.54
CA GLU A 48 11.99 5.01 -3.85
C GLU A 48 12.52 4.65 -5.23
N LEU A 49 12.41 3.37 -5.63
CA LEU A 49 12.74 2.97 -6.99
C LEU A 49 11.82 3.65 -8.01
N ALA A 50 10.52 3.71 -7.75
CA ALA A 50 9.57 4.35 -8.66
C ALA A 50 9.87 5.86 -8.82
N VAL A 51 10.14 6.56 -7.72
CA VAL A 51 10.57 7.98 -7.70
C VAL A 51 11.90 8.16 -8.44
N ALA A 52 12.88 7.27 -8.23
CA ALA A 52 14.15 7.34 -8.95
C ALA A 52 13.97 7.22 -10.48
N TYR A 53 13.06 6.35 -10.92
CA TYR A 53 12.73 6.21 -12.34
C TYR A 53 11.96 7.41 -12.91
N GLU A 54 11.06 8.03 -12.12
CA GLU A 54 10.41 9.28 -12.49
C GLU A 54 11.46 10.39 -12.67
N ASN A 55 12.33 10.59 -11.69
CA ASN A 55 13.37 11.62 -11.72
C ASN A 55 14.37 11.44 -12.86
N THR A 56 14.75 10.19 -13.17
CA THR A 56 15.80 9.89 -14.15
C THR A 56 15.28 9.79 -15.58
N TYR A 57 14.09 9.22 -15.76
CA TYR A 57 13.56 8.86 -17.08
C TYR A 57 12.22 9.51 -17.42
N SER A 58 11.73 10.42 -16.57
CA SER A 58 10.41 11.07 -16.70
C SER A 58 9.28 10.05 -16.85
N LEU A 59 9.39 8.93 -16.12
CA LEU A 59 8.34 7.91 -16.05
C LEU A 59 7.14 8.51 -15.28
N PRO A 60 5.90 8.45 -15.81
CA PRO A 60 4.74 9.08 -15.16
C PRO A 60 4.22 8.23 -13.99
N VAL A 61 4.87 8.34 -12.84
CA VAL A 61 4.61 7.52 -11.64
C VAL A 61 3.61 8.22 -10.72
N TYR A 62 2.73 7.42 -10.10
CA TYR A 62 1.81 7.84 -9.05
C TYR A 62 1.89 6.81 -7.94
N ILE A 63 2.17 7.23 -6.72
CA ILE A 63 2.21 6.36 -5.54
C ILE A 63 0.95 6.61 -4.72
N THR A 64 0.32 5.55 -4.22
CA THR A 64 -0.82 5.65 -3.30
C THR A 64 -0.51 4.91 -2.01
N HIS A 65 -0.78 5.54 -0.88
CA HIS A 65 -0.72 4.91 0.43
C HIS A 65 -2.12 4.58 0.89
N THR A 66 -2.42 3.28 0.99
CA THR A 66 -3.75 2.83 1.42
C THR A 66 -3.71 2.24 2.81
N MET A 67 -4.71 2.58 3.61
CA MET A 67 -5.01 1.92 4.88
C MET A 67 -5.59 0.52 4.61
N ASN A 68 -5.80 -0.27 5.66
CA ASN A 68 -6.39 -1.61 5.55
C ASN A 68 -7.73 -1.61 4.78
N VAL A 69 -7.69 -2.12 3.56
CA VAL A 69 -8.87 -2.32 2.71
C VAL A 69 -9.59 -3.61 3.12
N PHE A 70 -10.92 -3.60 3.09
CA PHE A 70 -11.76 -4.76 3.29
C PHE A 70 -12.91 -4.79 2.28
N GLY A 71 -13.39 -5.98 1.94
CA GLY A 71 -14.47 -6.14 0.97
C GLY A 71 -14.57 -7.56 0.42
N GLU A 72 -15.40 -7.71 -0.61
CA GLU A 72 -15.56 -8.98 -1.31
C GLU A 72 -14.23 -9.51 -1.85
N ARG A 73 -14.11 -10.84 -1.95
CA ARG A 73 -12.92 -11.56 -2.45
C ARG A 73 -11.65 -11.46 -1.59
N GLN A 74 -11.73 -10.90 -0.39
CA GLN A 74 -10.62 -10.94 0.57
C GLN A 74 -10.47 -12.35 1.17
N HIS A 75 -9.24 -12.87 1.24
CA HIS A 75 -9.00 -14.22 1.78
C HIS A 75 -9.47 -14.32 3.25
N PRO A 76 -10.09 -15.44 3.69
CA PRO A 76 -10.65 -15.58 5.04
C PRO A 76 -9.65 -15.55 6.19
N GLU A 77 -8.35 -15.47 5.93
CA GLU A 77 -7.32 -15.26 6.96
C GLU A 77 -7.29 -13.82 7.48
N LYS A 78 -7.77 -12.85 6.68
CA LYS A 78 -7.76 -11.44 7.06
C LYS A 78 -8.80 -11.17 8.14
N PHE A 79 -8.55 -10.16 8.97
CA PHE A 79 -9.29 -9.95 10.22
C PHE A 79 -10.82 -9.92 10.03
N ILE A 80 -11.35 -9.03 9.18
CA ILE A 80 -12.80 -8.88 8.97
C ILE A 80 -13.45 -10.16 8.41
N PRO A 81 -12.99 -10.75 7.28
CA PRO A 81 -13.61 -11.96 6.75
C PRO A 81 -13.43 -13.19 7.68
N MET A 82 -12.33 -13.28 8.42
CA MET A 82 -12.14 -14.31 9.46
C MET A 82 -13.21 -14.21 10.55
N CYS A 83 -13.46 -13.00 11.07
CA CYS A 83 -14.47 -12.76 12.10
C CYS A 83 -15.87 -13.14 11.61
N ILE A 84 -16.22 -12.79 10.37
CA ILE A 84 -17.50 -13.16 9.75
C ILE A 84 -17.62 -14.69 9.66
N LYS A 85 -16.62 -15.37 9.11
CA LYS A 85 -16.60 -16.84 8.97
C LYS A 85 -16.74 -17.56 10.32
N LYS A 86 -16.01 -17.10 11.35
CA LYS A 86 -16.09 -17.69 12.70
C LYS A 86 -17.48 -17.53 13.31
N LYS A 87 -18.12 -16.36 13.15
CA LYS A 87 -19.48 -16.13 13.64
C LYS A 87 -20.50 -17.06 12.97
N GLU A 88 -20.36 -17.32 11.68
CA GLU A 88 -21.22 -18.24 10.95
C GLU A 88 -21.04 -19.70 11.42
N MET A 89 -19.80 -20.11 11.70
CA MET A 89 -19.51 -21.45 12.22
C MET A 89 -20.08 -21.71 13.62
N VAL A 90 -20.22 -20.68 14.47
CA VAL A 90 -20.78 -20.82 15.84
C VAL A 90 -22.32 -20.88 15.84
N LYS A 91 -22.96 -20.53 14.72
CA LYS A 91 -24.43 -20.59 14.58
C LYS A 91 -24.94 -21.95 14.07
N LEU A 92 -24.05 -22.85 13.65
CA LEU A 92 -24.32 -24.24 13.25
C LEU A 92 -24.01 -25.18 14.41
#